data_AF-A0A957CN69-F1
#
_entry.id   AF-A0A957CN69-F1
#
_cell.length_a   1.000
_cell.length_b   1.000
_cell.length_c   1.000
_cell.angle_alpha   90.00
_cell.angle_beta   90.00
_cell.angle_gamma   90.00
#
_symmetry.space_group_name_H-M   'P 1'
#
loop_
_entity.id
_entity.type
_entity.pdbx_description
1 polymer ?
#
loop_
_entity_poly.entity_id
_entity_poly.type
_entity_poly.pdbx_seq_one_letter_code
_entity_poly.pdbx_strand_id
1 'polypeptide(L)'
;MSGTYIPERALFIYAHPDDIEFGSAGTAALWARHGCEVTYIVLTDGNIGSHDPDMTAERLAEIRRTEQSAAAEIAGAGCIFMGEPDGRLQPTLELRKKLVRLIRKHKPNVVVCGDPTFFYTDGYINHPDHRNAGQAAMEAVFPAADSPLIFPELVDEGYPPHKVNYIYIGFGSKDPNVFIDISETIDTKIEALRQHKSQLKEWDPEERVKGWAAESGKKVGF
;
A
#
# COMPACT_ATOMS: atom_id res chain seq x y z
N MET A 1 8.23 9.52 -25.67
CA MET A 1 7.19 9.16 -24.69
C MET A 1 7.13 7.64 -24.61
N SER A 2 7.98 7.01 -23.80
CA SER A 2 7.75 5.60 -23.42
C SER A 2 6.63 5.63 -22.38
N GLY A 3 5.38 5.47 -22.80
CA GLY A 3 4.24 5.63 -21.91
C GLY A 3 4.31 4.65 -20.74
N THR A 4 4.29 5.16 -19.51
CA THR A 4 4.10 4.35 -18.29
C THR A 4 2.83 3.52 -18.47
N TYR A 5 2.90 2.21 -18.20
CA TYR A 5 1.71 1.35 -18.20
C TYR A 5 0.72 1.84 -17.15
N ILE A 6 -0.52 2.15 -17.59
CA ILE A 6 -1.63 2.51 -16.71
C ILE A 6 -2.58 1.31 -16.64
N PRO A 7 -2.73 0.65 -15.48
CA PRO A 7 -3.71 -0.43 -15.33
C PRO A 7 -5.14 0.14 -15.31
N GLU A 8 -6.13 -0.67 -15.70
CA GLU A 8 -7.53 -0.28 -15.52
C GLU A 8 -7.90 -0.25 -14.03
N ARG A 9 -7.35 -1.17 -13.24
CA ARG A 9 -7.61 -1.28 -11.80
C ARG A 9 -6.36 -1.72 -11.04
N ALA A 10 -6.12 -1.09 -9.88
CA ALA A 10 -4.97 -1.39 -9.04
C ALA A 10 -5.35 -1.48 -7.56
N LEU A 11 -4.77 -2.46 -6.86
CA LEU A 11 -4.83 -2.54 -5.39
C LEU A 11 -3.47 -2.19 -4.80
N PHE A 12 -3.45 -1.32 -3.80
CA PHE A 12 -2.24 -1.00 -3.01
C PHE A 12 -2.43 -1.61 -1.63
N ILE A 13 -1.67 -2.66 -1.30
CA ILE A 13 -1.83 -3.44 -0.07
C ILE A 13 -0.64 -3.18 0.85
N TYR A 14 -0.87 -2.48 1.95
CA TYR A 14 0.15 -2.06 2.90
C TYR A 14 -0.28 -2.24 4.35
N ALA A 15 0.69 -2.27 5.26
CA ALA A 15 0.43 -2.63 6.65
C ALA A 15 -0.33 -1.51 7.35
N HIS A 16 0.24 -0.31 7.40
CA HIS A 16 -0.25 0.78 8.24
C HIS A 16 -0.87 1.90 7.40
N PRO A 17 -1.76 2.71 8.01
CA PRO A 17 -2.03 4.05 7.51
C PRO A 17 -0.71 4.80 7.31
N ASP A 18 -0.51 5.53 6.20
CA ASP A 18 0.72 6.27 5.79
C ASP A 18 1.75 5.54 4.93
N ASP A 19 1.81 4.20 4.98
CA ASP A 19 2.80 3.42 4.24
C ASP A 19 2.74 3.73 2.73
N ILE A 20 1.52 3.83 2.19
CA ILE A 20 1.28 4.10 0.76
C ILE A 20 1.78 5.50 0.40
N GLU A 21 1.53 6.49 1.24
CA GLU A 21 1.93 7.88 1.02
C GLU A 21 3.45 8.06 1.06
N PHE A 22 4.16 7.36 1.95
CA PHE A 22 5.62 7.35 1.92
C PHE A 22 6.18 6.70 0.65
N GLY A 23 5.51 5.66 0.15
CA GLY A 23 6.03 4.83 -0.94
C GLY A 23 5.56 5.25 -2.31
N SER A 24 4.30 4.92 -2.59
CA SER A 24 3.77 4.75 -3.93
C SER A 24 2.52 5.59 -4.21
N ALA A 25 2.12 6.51 -3.31
CA ALA A 25 0.98 7.41 -3.56
C ALA A 25 1.17 8.32 -4.78
N GLY A 26 2.41 8.65 -5.16
CA GLY A 26 2.68 9.36 -6.42
C GLY A 26 2.26 8.52 -7.64
N THR A 27 2.54 7.21 -7.62
CA THR A 27 2.08 6.26 -8.63
C THR A 27 0.56 6.10 -8.60
N ALA A 28 -0.03 5.97 -7.41
CA ALA A 28 -1.48 5.89 -7.25
C ALA A 28 -2.18 7.12 -7.87
N ALA A 29 -1.71 8.32 -7.52
CA ALA A 29 -2.24 9.57 -8.05
C ALA A 29 -2.05 9.70 -9.57
N LEU A 30 -0.92 9.23 -10.10
CA LEU A 30 -0.67 9.19 -11.54
C LEU A 30 -1.69 8.29 -12.24
N TRP A 31 -1.88 7.08 -11.72
CA TRP A 31 -2.80 6.10 -12.28
C TRP A 31 -4.26 6.57 -12.19
N ALA A 32 -4.68 7.10 -11.03
CA ALA A 32 -6.02 7.63 -10.84
C ALA A 32 -6.35 8.77 -11.82
N ARG A 33 -5.41 9.72 -12.02
CA ARG A 33 -5.54 10.80 -13.02
C ARG A 33 -5.73 10.30 -14.44
N HIS A 34 -5.16 9.13 -14.75
CA HIS A 34 -5.24 8.51 -16.06
C HIS A 34 -6.34 7.44 -16.17
N GLY A 35 -7.32 7.46 -15.26
CA GLY A 35 -8.53 6.63 -15.34
C GLY A 35 -8.43 5.24 -14.70
N CYS A 36 -7.37 4.96 -13.95
CA CYS A 36 -7.28 3.73 -13.16
C CYS A 36 -8.22 3.80 -11.95
N GLU A 37 -8.96 2.72 -11.70
CA GLU A 37 -9.64 2.51 -10.42
C GLU A 37 -8.61 2.07 -9.37
N VAL A 38 -8.19 3.02 -8.54
CA VAL A 38 -7.21 2.76 -7.46
C VAL A 38 -7.93 2.49 -6.15
N THR A 39 -7.60 1.38 -5.50
CA THR A 39 -8.08 1.08 -4.14
C THR A 39 -6.91 0.76 -3.21
N TYR A 40 -6.84 1.47 -2.10
CA TYR A 40 -5.94 1.19 -1.00
C TYR A 40 -6.56 0.13 -0.09
N ILE A 41 -5.74 -0.81 0.36
CA ILE A 41 -6.09 -1.82 1.35
C ILE A 41 -5.06 -1.71 2.46
N VAL A 42 -5.49 -1.14 3.58
CA VAL A 42 -4.68 -0.97 4.78
C VAL A 42 -4.99 -2.09 5.75
N LEU A 43 -3.98 -2.88 6.08
CA LEU A 43 -4.17 -4.13 6.81
C LEU A 43 -4.43 -3.89 8.30
N THR A 44 -3.67 -2.99 8.92
CA THR A 44 -3.74 -2.73 10.36
C THR A 44 -4.41 -1.40 10.69
N ASP A 45 -4.83 -1.26 11.95
CA ASP A 45 -5.44 -0.03 12.45
C ASP A 45 -4.43 1.10 12.76
N GLY A 46 -3.13 0.83 12.70
CA GLY A 46 -2.12 1.82 13.09
C GLY A 46 -2.19 2.23 14.57
N ASN A 47 -2.78 1.40 15.42
CA ASN A 47 -3.28 1.77 16.74
C ASN A 47 -2.26 1.68 17.88
N ILE A 48 -0.97 1.51 17.58
CA ILE A 48 0.11 1.56 18.59
C ILE A 48 1.16 2.65 18.31
N GLY A 49 1.04 3.39 17.21
CA GLY A 49 1.96 4.44 16.78
C GLY A 49 1.88 5.75 17.56
N SER A 50 1.84 5.70 18.89
CA SER A 50 1.85 6.88 19.76
C SER A 50 2.69 6.67 21.02
N HIS A 51 3.34 7.75 21.47
CA HIS A 51 4.04 7.83 22.74
C HIS A 51 3.33 8.78 23.73
N ASP A 52 2.16 9.29 23.36
CA ASP A 52 1.33 10.12 24.23
C ASP A 52 0.65 9.24 25.29
N PRO A 53 0.85 9.50 26.59
CA PRO A 53 0.28 8.68 27.67
C PRO A 53 -1.25 8.74 27.74
N ASP A 54 -1.89 9.77 27.19
CA ASP A 54 -3.35 9.94 27.18
C ASP A 54 -4.00 9.36 25.92
N MET A 55 -3.22 8.79 25.01
CA MET A 55 -3.71 8.16 23.79
C MET A 55 -4.17 6.73 24.06
N THR A 56 -5.36 6.37 23.55
CA THR A 56 -5.82 4.98 23.50
C THR A 56 -5.68 4.40 22.10
N ALA A 57 -5.61 3.08 22.02
CA ALA A 57 -5.53 2.38 20.73
C ALA A 57 -6.75 2.68 19.84
N GLU A 58 -7.95 2.68 20.42
CA GLU A 58 -9.19 2.94 19.70
C GLU A 58 -9.21 4.36 19.14
N ARG A 59 -8.84 5.34 19.95
CA ARG A 59 -8.78 6.75 19.53
C ARG A 59 -7.75 6.95 18.42
N LEU A 60 -6.59 6.32 18.53
CA LEU A 60 -5.55 6.42 17.51
C LEU A 60 -6.00 5.77 16.19
N ALA A 61 -6.68 4.62 16.26
CA ALA A 61 -7.25 3.97 15.07
C ALA A 61 -8.25 4.87 14.34
N GLU A 62 -9.17 5.51 15.07
CA GLU A 62 -10.16 6.43 14.50
C GLU A 62 -9.50 7.65 13.82
N ILE A 63 -8.50 8.24 14.48
CA ILE A 63 -7.71 9.34 13.93
C ILE A 63 -7.03 8.89 12.63
N ARG A 64 -6.24 7.81 12.68
CA ARG A 64 -5.47 7.36 11.51
C ARG A 64 -6.34 6.87 10.37
N ARG A 65 -7.52 6.32 10.63
CA ARG A 65 -8.52 6.00 9.59
C ARG A 65 -9.04 7.25 8.89
N THR A 66 -9.28 8.31 9.65
CA THR A 66 -9.71 9.61 9.09
C THR A 66 -8.59 10.22 8.24
N GLU A 67 -7.36 10.23 8.76
CA GLU A 67 -6.17 10.73 8.06
C GLU A 67 -5.91 9.98 6.76
N GLN A 68 -5.91 8.64 6.80
CA GLN A 68 -5.71 7.81 5.61
C GLN A 68 -6.82 7.96 4.57
N SER A 69 -8.06 8.14 5.01
CA SER A 69 -9.18 8.35 4.08
C SER A 69 -9.03 9.67 3.33
N ALA A 70 -8.62 10.74 4.03
CA ALA A 70 -8.32 12.02 3.41
C ALA A 70 -7.10 11.94 2.46
N ALA A 71 -6.05 11.22 2.86
CA ALA A 71 -4.89 10.96 2.00
C ALA A 71 -5.26 10.21 0.71
N ALA A 72 -6.09 9.17 0.83
CA ALA A 72 -6.60 8.41 -0.32
C ALA A 72 -7.45 9.28 -1.26
N GLU A 73 -8.32 10.13 -0.71
CA GLU A 73 -9.13 11.08 -1.49
C GLU A 73 -8.26 12.04 -2.32
N ILE A 74 -7.22 12.61 -1.71
CA ILE A 74 -6.25 13.49 -2.41
C ILE A 74 -5.56 12.74 -3.56
N ALA A 75 -5.24 11.46 -3.37
CA ALA A 75 -4.65 10.62 -4.41
C ALA A 75 -5.65 10.12 -5.47
N GLY A 76 -6.95 10.38 -5.31
CA GLY A 76 -8.01 9.87 -6.19
C GLY A 76 -8.29 8.37 -6.02
N ALA A 77 -8.05 7.83 -4.83
CA ALA A 77 -8.21 6.41 -4.51
C ALA A 77 -9.36 6.15 -3.53
N GLY A 78 -9.97 4.97 -3.63
CA GLY A 78 -10.79 4.41 -2.55
C GLY A 78 -9.91 3.80 -1.45
N CYS A 79 -10.43 3.63 -0.23
CA CYS A 79 -9.67 3.04 0.88
C CYS A 79 -10.50 1.99 1.65
N ILE A 80 -9.90 0.84 1.90
CA ILE A 80 -10.47 -0.29 2.65
C ILE A 80 -9.55 -0.59 3.84
N PHE A 81 -10.13 -0.65 5.03
CA PHE A 81 -9.40 -1.00 6.26
C PHE A 81 -9.79 -2.40 6.72
N MET A 82 -8.78 -3.25 6.95
CA MET A 82 -9.01 -4.65 7.36
C MET A 82 -9.10 -4.83 8.88
N GLY A 83 -8.59 -3.87 9.66
CA GLY A 83 -8.70 -3.82 11.12
C GLY A 83 -7.86 -4.87 11.85
N GLU A 84 -6.75 -5.31 11.25
CA GLU A 84 -5.81 -6.19 11.97
C GLU A 84 -5.05 -5.36 13.05
N PRO A 85 -4.68 -5.96 14.19
CA PRO A 85 -3.97 -5.22 15.23
C PRO A 85 -2.55 -4.85 14.80
N ASP A 86 -2.19 -3.57 14.98
CA ASP A 86 -0.85 -3.06 14.69
C ASP A 86 0.23 -3.67 15.62
N GLY A 87 1.40 -3.94 15.07
CA GLY A 87 2.53 -4.64 15.71
C GLY A 87 2.32 -6.16 15.88
N ARG A 88 1.20 -6.70 15.37
CA ARG A 88 0.82 -8.12 15.54
C ARG A 88 0.33 -8.75 14.25
N LEU A 89 0.46 -8.07 13.11
CA LEU A 89 0.04 -8.62 11.82
C LEU A 89 0.78 -9.92 11.53
N GLN A 90 0.08 -10.96 11.10
CA GLN A 90 0.67 -12.23 10.67
C GLN A 90 0.05 -12.66 9.33
N PRO A 91 0.82 -13.26 8.41
CA PRO A 91 0.32 -13.73 7.11
C PRO A 91 -0.45 -15.05 7.27
N THR A 92 -1.57 -15.01 7.98
CA THR A 92 -2.41 -16.18 8.26
C THR A 92 -3.23 -16.58 7.03
N LEU A 93 -3.73 -17.81 7.01
CA LEU A 93 -4.67 -18.25 5.97
C LEU A 93 -5.98 -17.44 5.98
N GLU A 94 -6.44 -17.00 7.16
CA GLU A 94 -7.61 -16.14 7.28
C GLU A 94 -7.39 -14.77 6.65
N LEU A 95 -6.25 -14.13 6.92
CA LEU A 95 -5.88 -12.88 6.27
C LEU A 95 -5.74 -13.06 4.75
N ARG A 96 -5.09 -14.13 4.31
CA ARG A 96 -4.96 -14.49 2.90
C ARG A 96 -6.33 -14.64 2.23
N LYS A 97 -7.27 -15.33 2.87
CA LYS A 97 -8.64 -15.51 2.36
C LYS A 97 -9.38 -14.17 2.24
N LYS A 98 -9.29 -13.30 3.24
CA LYS A 98 -9.86 -11.94 3.18
C LYS A 98 -9.30 -11.15 2.00
N LEU A 99 -7.99 -11.20 1.78
CA LEU A 99 -7.33 -10.54 0.65
C LEU A 99 -7.72 -11.14 -0.70
N VAL A 100 -7.81 -12.47 -0.81
CA VAL A 100 -8.30 -13.15 -2.03
C VAL A 100 -9.72 -12.69 -2.37
N ARG A 101 -10.60 -12.56 -1.38
CA ARG A 101 -11.96 -12.02 -1.59
C ARG A 101 -11.90 -10.61 -2.18
N LEU A 102 -11.06 -9.73 -1.65
CA LEU A 102 -10.89 -8.37 -2.18
C LEU A 102 -10.29 -8.37 -3.60
N ILE A 103 -9.27 -9.18 -3.87
CA ILE A 103 -8.68 -9.31 -5.21
C ILE A 103 -9.73 -9.81 -6.21
N ARG A 104 -10.51 -10.84 -5.89
CA ARG A 104 -11.56 -11.39 -6.77
C ARG A 104 -12.74 -10.43 -6.95
N LYS A 105 -13.04 -9.61 -5.93
CA LYS A 105 -14.07 -8.56 -5.99
C LYS A 105 -13.66 -7.40 -6.91
N HIS A 106 -12.48 -6.83 -6.70
CA HIS A 106 -12.02 -5.63 -7.41
C HIS A 106 -11.39 -5.94 -8.77
N LYS A 107 -10.92 -7.17 -8.97
CA LYS A 107 -10.32 -7.67 -10.22
C LYS A 107 -9.17 -6.78 -10.73
N PRO A 108 -8.14 -6.49 -9.89
CA PRO A 108 -7.06 -5.61 -10.30
C PRO A 108 -6.18 -6.21 -11.39
N ASN A 109 -5.69 -5.37 -12.31
CA ASN A 109 -4.60 -5.77 -13.20
C ASN A 109 -3.28 -5.81 -12.43
N VAL A 110 -3.10 -4.90 -11.47
CA VAL A 110 -1.86 -4.73 -10.70
C VAL A 110 -2.13 -4.73 -9.20
N VAL A 111 -1.29 -5.44 -8.46
CA VAL A 111 -1.18 -5.30 -7.00
C VAL A 111 0.15 -4.64 -6.67
N VAL A 112 0.14 -3.61 -5.83
CA VAL A 112 1.33 -2.92 -5.31
C VAL A 112 1.47 -3.24 -3.82
N CYS A 113 2.65 -3.68 -3.39
CA CYS A 113 2.91 -4.01 -1.98
C CYS A 113 4.39 -3.79 -1.60
N GLY A 114 4.71 -3.95 -0.32
CA GLY A 114 6.09 -3.94 0.19
C GLY A 114 6.86 -5.23 -0.08
N ASP A 115 8.20 -5.19 0.02
CA ASP A 115 9.07 -6.36 -0.07
C ASP A 115 9.05 -7.19 1.23
N PRO A 116 8.57 -8.45 1.21
CA PRO A 116 8.55 -9.30 2.40
C PRO A 116 9.94 -9.71 2.89
N THR A 117 10.97 -9.57 2.07
CA THR A 117 12.35 -9.97 2.37
C THR A 117 13.20 -8.82 2.93
N PHE A 118 12.65 -7.61 3.03
CA PHE A 118 13.37 -6.45 3.55
C PHE A 118 13.39 -6.44 5.08
N PHE A 119 14.49 -6.90 5.68
CA PHE A 119 14.64 -6.92 7.14
C PHE A 119 15.31 -5.68 7.73
N TYR A 120 16.40 -5.19 7.12
CA TYR A 120 17.16 -4.05 7.62
C TYR A 120 18.09 -3.45 6.55
N THR A 121 18.55 -2.22 6.79
CA THR A 121 19.72 -1.58 6.15
C THR A 121 20.69 -1.11 7.23
N ASP A 122 21.80 -0.53 6.80
CA ASP A 122 22.64 0.28 7.67
C ASP A 122 21.82 1.47 8.18
N GLY A 123 21.41 1.44 9.45
CA GLY A 123 20.65 2.51 10.12
C GLY A 123 19.12 2.35 10.16
N TYR A 124 18.55 1.26 9.66
CA TYR A 124 17.10 1.02 9.73
C TYR A 124 16.76 -0.46 9.91
N ILE A 125 15.88 -0.76 10.86
CA ILE A 125 15.29 -2.08 11.05
C ILE A 125 13.84 -2.00 10.59
N ASN A 126 13.46 -2.87 9.66
CA ASN A 126 12.12 -2.85 9.09
C ASN A 126 11.08 -3.41 10.07
N HIS A 127 9.92 -2.77 10.10
CA HIS A 127 8.79 -3.22 10.92
C HIS A 127 8.33 -4.63 10.48
N PRO A 128 8.05 -5.55 11.40
CA PRO A 128 7.56 -6.89 11.05
C PRO A 128 6.26 -6.85 10.24
N ASP A 129 5.35 -5.93 10.55
CA ASP A 129 4.08 -5.84 9.85
C ASP A 129 4.26 -5.45 8.38
N HIS A 130 5.27 -4.65 8.01
CA HIS A 130 5.57 -4.38 6.59
C HIS A 130 5.90 -5.66 5.83
N ARG A 131 6.73 -6.53 6.42
CA ARG A 131 7.10 -7.81 5.81
C ARG A 131 5.91 -8.75 5.72
N ASN A 132 5.13 -8.84 6.81
CA ASN A 132 3.96 -9.69 6.88
C ASN A 132 2.86 -9.25 5.91
N ALA A 133 2.69 -7.93 5.71
CA ALA A 133 1.79 -7.37 4.71
C ALA A 133 2.23 -7.71 3.28
N GLY A 134 3.51 -7.51 2.96
CA GLY A 134 4.07 -7.90 1.66
C GLY A 134 3.87 -9.40 1.37
N GLN A 135 4.14 -10.25 2.36
CA GLN A 135 3.95 -11.69 2.24
C GLN A 135 2.47 -12.05 2.03
N ALA A 136 1.57 -11.53 2.86
CA ALA A 136 0.14 -11.79 2.75
C ALA A 136 -0.43 -11.33 1.39
N ALA A 137 0.01 -10.18 0.87
CA ALA A 137 -0.38 -9.68 -0.43
C ALA A 137 0.09 -10.61 -1.56
N MET A 138 1.37 -10.99 -1.58
CA MET A 138 1.93 -11.85 -2.61
C MET A 138 1.29 -13.24 -2.62
N GLU A 139 1.07 -13.84 -1.45
CA GLU A 139 0.44 -15.16 -1.32
C GLU A 139 -1.06 -15.13 -1.64
N ALA A 140 -1.73 -13.99 -1.44
CA ALA A 140 -3.11 -13.79 -1.87
C ALA A 140 -3.21 -13.68 -3.40
N VAL A 141 -2.22 -13.08 -4.06
CA VAL A 141 -2.14 -13.05 -5.53
C VAL A 141 -1.86 -14.43 -6.10
N PHE A 142 -0.70 -15.02 -5.76
CA PHE A 142 -0.28 -16.33 -6.28
C PHE A 142 0.03 -17.30 -5.13
N PRO A 143 -0.54 -18.52 -5.15
CA PRO A 143 -1.42 -19.08 -6.18
C PRO A 143 -2.91 -18.81 -5.96
N ALA A 144 -3.31 -18.03 -4.95
CA ALA A 144 -4.67 -18.10 -4.40
C ALA A 144 -5.76 -17.37 -5.22
N ALA A 145 -5.48 -16.20 -5.79
CA ALA A 145 -6.51 -15.40 -6.47
C ALA A 145 -7.08 -16.08 -7.72
N ASP A 146 -6.22 -16.73 -8.52
CA ASP A 146 -6.57 -17.37 -9.80
C ASP A 146 -6.95 -18.86 -9.66
N SER A 147 -6.79 -19.44 -8.47
CA SER A 147 -7.11 -20.86 -8.24
C SER A 147 -8.54 -21.05 -7.71
N PRO A 148 -9.46 -21.69 -8.46
CA PRO A 148 -10.80 -21.99 -7.95
C PRO A 148 -10.81 -22.99 -6.78
N LEU A 149 -9.74 -23.78 -6.61
CA LEU A 149 -9.63 -24.79 -5.57
C LEU A 149 -9.04 -24.24 -4.26
N ILE A 150 -8.49 -23.02 -4.29
CA ILE A 150 -8.05 -22.32 -3.09
C ILE A 150 -9.18 -21.40 -2.66
N PHE A 151 -9.71 -21.64 -1.46
CA PHE A 151 -10.93 -20.99 -0.94
C PHE A 151 -12.14 -21.16 -1.89
N PRO A 152 -12.57 -22.39 -2.18
CA PRO A 152 -13.70 -22.66 -3.08
C PRO A 152 -15.00 -21.97 -2.64
N GLU A 153 -15.20 -21.79 -1.34
CA GLU A 153 -16.34 -21.06 -0.76
C GLU A 153 -16.46 -19.62 -1.27
N LEU A 154 -15.35 -18.98 -1.66
CA LEU A 154 -15.41 -17.63 -2.25
C LEU A 154 -16.07 -17.65 -3.64
N VAL A 155 -15.95 -18.76 -4.38
CA VAL A 155 -16.64 -18.93 -5.68
C VAL A 155 -18.15 -19.02 -5.44
N ASP A 156 -18.56 -19.79 -4.43
CA ASP A 156 -19.98 -19.93 -4.03
C ASP A 156 -20.57 -18.61 -3.53
N GLU A 157 -19.76 -17.77 -2.89
CA GLU A 157 -20.12 -16.40 -2.47
C GLU A 157 -20.18 -15.38 -3.63
N GLY A 158 -19.89 -15.78 -4.87
CA GLY A 158 -19.94 -14.91 -6.05
C GLY A 158 -18.63 -14.15 -6.32
N TYR A 159 -17.51 -14.59 -5.76
CA TYR A 159 -16.16 -14.09 -6.05
C TYR A 159 -15.40 -15.11 -6.90
N PRO A 160 -15.57 -15.11 -8.24
CA PRO A 160 -14.89 -16.04 -9.14
C PRO A 160 -13.37 -15.77 -9.15
N PRO A 161 -12.54 -16.77 -9.52
CA PRO A 161 -11.09 -16.59 -9.63
C PRO A 161 -10.71 -15.42 -10.52
N HIS A 162 -9.61 -14.76 -10.17
CA HIS A 162 -9.09 -13.62 -10.89
C HIS A 162 -7.57 -13.68 -10.99
N LYS A 163 -7.06 -13.56 -12.21
CA LYS A 163 -5.63 -13.49 -12.49
C LYS A 163 -5.15 -12.05 -12.44
N VAL A 164 -4.27 -11.76 -11.49
CA VAL A 164 -3.52 -10.49 -11.46
C VAL A 164 -2.37 -10.58 -12.46
N ASN A 165 -2.17 -9.53 -13.26
CA ASN A 165 -1.16 -9.53 -14.33
C ASN A 165 0.24 -9.20 -13.79
N TYR A 166 0.34 -8.27 -12.84
CA TYR A 166 1.61 -7.82 -12.27
C TYR A 166 1.52 -7.60 -10.76
N ILE A 167 2.62 -7.88 -10.08
CA ILE A 167 2.87 -7.44 -8.70
C ILE A 167 4.02 -6.45 -8.75
N TYR A 168 3.81 -5.23 -8.29
CA TYR A 168 4.85 -4.22 -8.16
C TYR A 168 5.29 -4.15 -6.69
N ILE A 169 6.55 -4.46 -6.45
CA ILE A 169 7.13 -4.54 -5.11
C ILE A 169 7.93 -3.27 -4.87
N GLY A 170 7.40 -2.41 -3.99
CA GLY A 170 8.06 -1.19 -3.53
C GLY A 170 8.71 -1.37 -2.15
N PHE A 171 9.41 -0.33 -1.67
CA PHE A 171 10.12 -0.29 -0.38
C PHE A 171 11.07 -1.45 -0.08
N GLY A 172 12.38 -1.17 -0.12
CA GLY A 172 13.40 -2.14 0.29
C GLY A 172 13.84 -3.11 -0.81
N SER A 173 13.28 -3.02 -2.01
CA SER A 173 13.81 -3.75 -3.18
C SER A 173 15.25 -3.33 -3.45
N LYS A 174 16.16 -4.33 -3.43
CA LYS A 174 17.58 -4.12 -3.72
C LYS A 174 17.83 -3.85 -5.21
N ASP A 175 17.03 -4.47 -6.07
CA ASP A 175 17.21 -4.47 -7.52
C ASP A 175 15.90 -4.10 -8.25
N PRO A 176 15.42 -2.84 -8.11
CA PRO A 176 14.23 -2.39 -8.82
C PRO A 176 14.46 -2.41 -10.33
N ASN A 177 13.50 -2.97 -11.07
CA ASN A 177 13.53 -3.11 -12.53
C ASN A 177 12.38 -2.37 -13.24
N VAL A 178 11.48 -1.74 -12.48
CA VAL A 178 10.39 -0.91 -12.97
C VAL A 178 10.45 0.42 -12.22
N PHE A 179 10.40 1.52 -12.97
CA PHE A 179 10.40 2.88 -12.44
C PHE A 179 9.21 3.63 -13.02
N ILE A 180 8.48 4.33 -12.16
CA ILE A 180 7.32 5.12 -12.54
C ILE A 180 7.68 6.57 -12.25
N ASP A 181 7.70 7.39 -13.30
CA ASP A 181 7.93 8.82 -13.16
C ASP A 181 6.72 9.47 -12.48
N ILE A 182 6.96 10.05 -11.30
CA ILE A 182 5.96 10.75 -10.49
C ILE A 182 6.20 12.25 -10.49
N SER A 183 6.98 12.80 -11.43
CA SER A 183 7.31 14.23 -11.48
C SER A 183 6.06 15.12 -11.49
N GLU A 184 5.00 14.69 -12.19
CA GLU A 184 3.71 15.40 -12.21
C GLU A 184 2.82 15.14 -10.98
N THR A 185 3.16 14.16 -10.14
CA THR A 185 2.33 13.70 -9.00
C THR A 185 3.03 13.76 -7.65
N ILE A 186 4.27 14.23 -7.60
CA ILE A 186 5.06 14.33 -6.38
C ILE A 186 4.42 15.27 -5.35
N ASP A 187 3.87 16.39 -5.80
CA ASP A 187 3.21 17.34 -4.89
C ASP A 187 1.90 16.75 -4.33
N THR A 188 1.15 15.97 -5.12
CA THR A 188 -0.03 15.22 -4.63
C THR A 188 0.35 14.16 -3.61
N LYS A 189 1.46 13.44 -3.84
CA LYS A 189 2.01 12.47 -2.88
C LYS A 189 2.31 13.13 -1.53
N ILE A 190 2.94 14.30 -1.56
CA ILE A 190 3.31 15.05 -0.36
C ILE A 190 2.06 15.59 0.36
N GLU A 191 1.09 16.13 -0.38
CA GLU A 191 -0.15 16.63 0.21
C GLU A 191 -1.00 15.51 0.84
N ALA A 192 -1.04 14.33 0.22
CA ALA A 192 -1.65 13.14 0.82
C ALA A 192 -0.92 12.73 2.11
N LEU A 193 0.42 12.71 2.09
CA LEU A 193 1.22 12.36 3.26
C LEU A 193 0.99 13.33 4.43
N ARG A 194 0.84 14.62 4.15
CA ARG A 194 0.55 15.67 5.16
C ARG A 194 -0.77 15.47 5.90
N GLN A 195 -1.67 14.63 5.41
CA GLN A 195 -2.89 14.30 6.15
C GLN A 195 -2.63 13.45 7.39
N HIS A 196 -1.51 12.72 7.46
CA HIS A 196 -1.11 11.88 8.60
C HIS A 196 -0.50 12.69 9.74
N LYS A 197 -1.23 13.71 10.20
CA LYS A 197 -0.80 14.70 11.20
C LYS A 197 -0.39 14.06 12.52
N SER A 198 -1.10 13.00 12.94
CA SER A 198 -0.78 12.26 14.15
C SER A 198 0.63 11.65 14.12
N GLN A 199 1.12 11.29 12.93
CA GLN A 199 2.41 10.65 12.73
C GLN A 199 3.51 11.67 12.43
N LEU A 200 3.22 12.67 11.59
CA LEU A 200 4.19 13.68 11.18
C LEU A 200 4.45 14.73 12.27
N LYS A 201 3.46 15.07 13.10
CA LYS A 201 3.54 16.15 14.08
C LYS A 201 4.02 17.46 13.42
N GLU A 202 5.14 18.02 13.87
CA GLU A 202 5.73 19.25 13.34
C GLU A 202 6.68 19.02 12.14
N TRP A 203 6.92 17.76 11.75
CA TRP A 203 7.84 17.44 10.66
C TRP A 203 7.15 17.56 9.30
N ASP A 204 7.69 18.40 8.42
CA ASP A 204 7.28 18.45 7.00
C ASP A 204 8.04 17.41 6.17
N PRO A 205 7.36 16.47 5.51
CA PRO A 205 8.00 15.42 4.73
C PRO A 205 8.54 15.88 3.37
N GLU A 206 8.19 17.08 2.88
CA GLU A 206 8.43 17.52 1.50
C GLU A 206 9.87 17.33 1.02
N GLU A 207 10.84 17.94 1.68
CA GLU A 207 12.26 17.89 1.29
C GLU A 207 12.78 16.45 1.21
N ARG A 208 12.42 15.62 2.20
CA ARG A 208 12.87 14.23 2.29
C ARG A 208 12.26 13.38 1.18
N VAL A 209 10.95 13.53 0.94
CA VAL A 209 10.23 12.78 -0.09
C VAL A 209 10.70 13.17 -1.49
N LYS A 210 10.91 14.46 -1.76
CA LYS A 210 11.51 14.95 -3.02
C LYS A 210 12.93 14.42 -3.21
N GLY A 211 13.75 14.42 -2.15
CA GLY A 211 15.09 13.85 -2.16
C GLY A 211 15.10 12.38 -2.58
N TRP A 212 14.30 11.54 -1.93
CA TRP A 212 14.20 10.11 -2.26
C TRP A 212 13.69 9.84 -3.68
N ALA A 213 12.70 10.62 -4.13
CA ALA A 213 12.18 10.51 -5.49
C ALA A 213 13.26 10.87 -6.53
N ALA A 214 13.99 11.97 -6.30
CA ALA A 214 15.08 12.40 -7.18
C ALA A 214 16.25 11.42 -7.21
N GLU A 215 16.64 10.83 -6.06
CA GLU A 215 17.66 9.78 -6.01
C GLU A 215 17.27 8.54 -6.81
N SER A 216 15.98 8.19 -6.81
CA SER A 216 15.45 7.08 -7.61
C SER A 216 15.40 7.45 -9.09
N GLY A 217 14.92 8.65 -9.44
CA GLY A 217 14.82 9.15 -10.81
C GLY A 217 16.18 9.26 -11.52
N LYS A 218 17.23 9.72 -10.81
CA LYS A 218 18.60 9.79 -11.34
C LYS A 218 19.12 8.46 -11.88
N LYS A 219 18.69 7.32 -11.31
CA LYS A 219 19.12 5.98 -11.74
C LYS A 219 18.61 5.62 -13.14
N VAL A 220 17.56 6.28 -13.60
CA VAL A 220 16.86 5.98 -14.86
C VAL A 220 16.69 7.19 -15.78
N GLY A 221 17.29 8.33 -15.43
CA GLY A 221 17.35 9.51 -16.29
C GLY A 221 16.11 10.40 -16.27
N PHE A 222 15.36 10.38 -15.16
CA PHE A 222 14.35 11.40 -14.83
C PHE A 222 14.99 12.57 -14.08
#